data_AF-A0A0Q9RMU1-F1
#
_entry.id   AF-A0A0Q9RMU1-F1
#
_cell.length_a   1.000
_cell.length_b   1.000
_cell.length_c   1.000
_cell.angle_alpha   90.00
_cell.angle_beta   90.00
_cell.angle_gamma   90.00
#
_symmetry.space_group_name_H-M   'P 1'
#
loop_
_entity.id
_entity.type
_entity.pdbx_description
1 polymer ?
#
loop_
_entity_poly.entity_id
_entity_poly.type
_entity_poly.pdbx_seq_one_letter_code
_entity_poly.pdbx_strand_id
1 'polypeptide(L)'
;MKALSMSSLQAGNTSHNYEVIPNWAKVPENVTLGYTHGIEVDEADRFYLFHTGTPSVVVFDRNGQYLNAWGEEFEGGAHGFYLHKEAGGEFLYVTDTDKGIMVKTTLTGEHLLTIGTPDLPEIYDAERKFVPTDVAVAPNGDIYISDGYGQSWVHQYNALGDYIRSWGGKGSESGQFACPHGISVDLRRGEPELYVADRGNHRIQVFSLDGQFKRTFDHDMDMPCSFYFYKDEMYFPDLFSRVTVFDKHDRLIAHLGEDRQAKSQEGWPNLDKAYYRANKFSSPHGICVDSHGDVYVAEWISDGRLTKLARR
;
A
#
# COMPACT_ATOMS: atom_id res chain seq x y z
N MET A 1 5.64 31.50 35.43
CA MET A 1 4.86 30.29 35.12
C MET A 1 5.60 29.55 34.02
N LYS A 2 6.15 28.35 34.32
CA LYS A 2 6.65 27.48 33.26
C LYS A 2 5.43 26.95 32.52
N ALA A 3 5.32 27.25 31.23
CA ALA A 3 4.35 26.59 30.37
C ALA A 3 4.59 25.07 30.51
N LEU A 4 3.58 24.35 30.98
CA LEU A 4 3.55 22.90 30.89
C LEU A 4 3.63 22.56 29.40
N SER A 5 4.81 22.15 28.96
CA SER A 5 5.01 21.54 27.65
C SER A 5 4.06 20.35 27.58
N MET A 6 2.96 20.47 26.83
CA MET A 6 2.18 19.29 26.44
C MET A 6 3.18 18.37 25.74
N SER A 7 3.42 17.19 26.31
CA SER A 7 4.26 16.18 25.66
C SER A 7 3.64 15.88 24.31
N SER A 8 4.37 16.14 23.22
CA SER A 8 3.94 15.77 21.87
C SER A 8 3.66 14.26 21.85
N LEU A 9 2.56 13.85 21.22
CA LEU A 9 2.27 12.42 21.02
C LEU A 9 3.41 11.79 20.21
N GLN A 10 3.90 10.64 20.65
CA GLN A 10 5.01 9.94 19.98
C GLN A 10 4.59 8.55 19.51
N ALA A 11 5.23 8.07 18.45
CA ALA A 11 5.15 6.70 17.95
C ALA A 11 6.54 6.18 17.58
N GLY A 12 6.76 4.88 17.78
CA GLY A 12 8.00 4.18 17.43
C GLY A 12 8.92 3.95 18.63
N ASN A 13 10.23 3.99 18.39
CA ASN A 13 11.27 3.66 19.38
C ASN A 13 12.41 4.69 19.37
N THR A 14 13.52 4.41 20.07
CA THR A 14 14.64 5.35 20.19
C THR A 14 15.31 5.69 18.85
N SER A 15 15.39 4.75 17.90
CA SER A 15 16.03 5.01 16.59
C SER A 15 15.05 5.54 15.55
N HIS A 16 13.76 5.26 15.73
CA HIS A 16 12.65 5.61 14.84
C HIS A 16 11.56 6.28 15.67
N ASN A 17 11.85 7.49 16.16
CA ASN A 17 10.92 8.29 16.95
C ASN A 17 10.21 9.30 16.07
N TYR A 18 8.88 9.35 16.18
CA TYR A 18 8.05 10.24 15.40
C TYR A 18 7.11 11.04 16.29
N GLU A 19 6.96 12.32 15.98
CA GLU A 19 5.81 13.11 16.44
C GLU A 19 4.57 12.76 15.62
N VAL A 20 3.47 12.46 16.32
CA VAL A 20 2.21 12.12 15.68
C VAL A 20 1.40 13.37 15.39
N ILE A 21 1.07 13.57 14.13
CA ILE A 21 0.17 14.62 13.62
C ILE A 21 -1.10 13.91 13.12
N PRO A 22 -2.11 13.72 13.98
CA PRO A 22 -3.37 13.10 13.58
C PRO A 22 -4.17 14.04 12.66
N ASN A 23 -5.03 13.48 11.82
CA ASN A 23 -5.92 14.23 10.92
C ASN A 23 -5.13 15.25 10.08
N TRP A 24 -3.98 14.83 9.56
CA TRP A 24 -3.07 15.69 8.81
C TRP A 24 -3.73 16.23 7.54
N ALA A 25 -4.48 15.39 6.83
CA ALA A 25 -5.17 15.76 5.60
C ALA A 25 -6.44 16.57 5.90
N LYS A 26 -6.57 17.74 5.27
CA LYS A 26 -7.75 18.59 5.32
C LYS A 26 -8.63 18.32 4.11
N VAL A 27 -9.42 17.25 4.19
CA VAL A 27 -10.40 16.87 3.18
C VAL A 27 -11.51 17.93 3.13
N PRO A 28 -11.86 18.49 1.96
CA PRO A 28 -12.91 19.49 1.87
C PRO A 28 -14.31 18.86 2.00
N GLU A 29 -15.30 19.63 2.45
CA GLU A 29 -16.66 19.13 2.74
C GLU A 29 -17.37 18.50 1.53
N ASN A 30 -16.97 18.84 0.30
CA ASN A 30 -17.55 18.30 -0.94
C ASN A 30 -16.89 16.99 -1.41
N VAL A 31 -15.92 16.45 -0.66
CA VAL A 31 -15.27 15.17 -0.94
C VAL A 31 -15.60 14.21 0.19
N THR A 32 -16.26 13.10 -0.16
CA THR A 32 -16.55 12.02 0.79
C THR A 32 -15.57 10.88 0.56
N LEU A 33 -14.70 10.63 1.53
CA LEU A 33 -13.80 9.48 1.48
C LEU A 33 -14.60 8.19 1.64
N GLY A 34 -14.20 7.16 0.91
CA GLY A 34 -14.59 5.77 1.18
C GLY A 34 -13.52 5.04 1.99
N TYR A 35 -13.43 3.73 1.81
CA TYR A 35 -12.31 2.95 2.32
C TYR A 35 -11.02 3.41 1.65
N THR A 36 -10.08 3.92 2.44
CA THR A 36 -8.77 4.34 1.94
C THR A 36 -7.82 3.16 1.86
N HIS A 37 -7.27 2.90 0.68
CA HIS A 37 -6.43 1.73 0.41
C HIS A 37 -4.96 2.08 0.20
N GLY A 38 -4.67 3.22 -0.44
CA GLY A 38 -3.31 3.61 -0.80
C GLY A 38 -3.05 5.10 -0.61
N ILE A 39 -1.80 5.44 -0.31
CA ILE A 39 -1.32 6.81 -0.29
C ILE A 39 0.08 6.84 -0.87
N GLU A 40 0.33 7.75 -1.81
CA GLU A 40 1.61 7.90 -2.49
C GLU A 40 2.09 9.34 -2.43
N VAL A 41 3.40 9.54 -2.59
CA VAL A 41 4.03 10.87 -2.57
C VAL A 41 4.94 11.02 -3.78
N ASP A 42 4.83 12.16 -4.46
CA ASP A 42 5.67 12.49 -5.62
C ASP A 42 6.93 13.27 -5.24
N GLU A 43 7.81 13.53 -6.22
CA GLU A 43 9.08 14.22 -5.97
C GLU A 43 8.95 15.67 -5.49
N ALA A 44 7.75 16.25 -5.59
CA ALA A 44 7.43 17.59 -5.09
C ALA A 44 6.77 17.58 -3.70
N ASP A 45 6.76 16.43 -3.03
CA ASP A 45 6.03 16.18 -1.77
C ASP A 45 4.54 16.56 -1.86
N ARG A 46 3.91 16.23 -3.00
CA ARG A 46 2.44 16.17 -3.13
C ARG A 46 1.98 14.75 -2.87
N PHE A 47 0.90 14.62 -2.12
CA PHE A 47 0.38 13.35 -1.65
C PHE A 47 -0.90 13.01 -2.38
N TYR A 48 -1.00 11.78 -2.86
CA TYR A 48 -2.15 11.26 -3.57
C TYR A 48 -2.78 10.20 -2.68
N LEU A 49 -4.03 10.37 -2.31
CA LEU A 49 -4.81 9.39 -1.56
C LEU A 49 -5.72 8.64 -2.54
N PHE A 50 -5.75 7.31 -2.48
CA PHE A 50 -6.65 6.48 -3.28
C PHE A 50 -7.66 5.74 -2.39
N HIS A 51 -8.94 5.88 -2.72
CA HIS A 51 -10.04 5.38 -1.90
C HIS A 51 -11.30 5.05 -2.70
N THR A 52 -12.22 4.27 -2.12
CA THR A 52 -13.43 3.82 -2.81
C THR A 52 -14.56 4.85 -2.95
N GLY A 53 -14.46 6.01 -2.29
CA GLY A 53 -15.37 7.15 -2.53
C GLY A 53 -15.13 7.86 -3.87
N THR A 54 -15.83 8.97 -4.11
CA THR A 54 -15.78 9.73 -5.38
C THR A 54 -15.56 11.24 -5.17
N PRO A 55 -14.66 11.89 -5.92
CA PRO A 55 -13.64 11.29 -6.80
C PRO A 55 -12.66 10.42 -6.00
N SER A 56 -12.14 9.33 -6.59
CA SER A 56 -11.38 8.31 -5.84
C SER A 56 -9.93 8.67 -5.55
N VAL A 57 -9.38 9.69 -6.21
CA VAL A 57 -8.05 10.25 -5.93
C VAL A 57 -8.19 11.66 -5.38
N VAL A 58 -7.58 11.91 -4.22
CA VAL A 58 -7.53 13.24 -3.59
C VAL A 58 -6.08 13.63 -3.36
N VAL A 59 -5.72 14.84 -3.79
CA VAL A 59 -4.34 15.31 -3.75
C VAL A 59 -4.16 16.40 -2.71
N PHE A 60 -3.09 16.29 -1.92
CA PHE A 60 -2.73 17.21 -0.86
C PHE A 60 -1.30 17.74 -1.03
N ASP A 61 -1.04 18.94 -0.52
CA ASP A 61 0.34 19.39 -0.27
C ASP A 61 0.92 18.73 0.99
N ARG A 62 2.20 18.97 1.26
CA ARG A 62 2.89 18.46 2.45
C ARG A 62 2.30 18.90 3.79
N ASN A 63 1.56 20.01 3.82
CA ASN A 63 0.86 20.51 5.01
C ASN A 63 -0.57 19.96 5.11
N GLY A 64 -0.94 19.01 4.24
CA GLY A 64 -2.26 18.39 4.19
C GLY A 64 -3.33 19.30 3.62
N GLN A 65 -2.97 20.39 2.92
CA GLN A 65 -3.95 21.22 2.22
C GLN A 65 -4.41 20.52 0.96
N TYR A 66 -5.72 20.42 0.77
CA TYR A 66 -6.31 19.96 -0.47
C TYR A 66 -5.82 20.79 -1.66
N LEU A 67 -5.45 20.10 -2.74
CA LEU A 67 -5.00 20.70 -4.01
C LEU A 67 -6.02 20.45 -5.12
N ASN A 68 -6.37 19.19 -5.36
CA ASN A 68 -7.38 18.78 -6.35
C ASN A 68 -7.87 17.35 -6.06
N ALA A 69 -8.80 16.86 -6.87
CA ALA A 69 -9.27 15.48 -6.88
C ALA A 69 -9.66 15.06 -8.30
N TRP A 70 -9.61 13.76 -8.58
CA TRP A 70 -9.99 13.14 -9.86
C TRP A 70 -10.27 11.64 -9.65
N GLY A 71 -10.67 10.93 -10.71
CA GLY A 71 -10.77 9.47 -10.67
C GLY A 71 -12.16 8.98 -10.30
N GLU A 72 -13.21 9.70 -10.69
CA GLU A 72 -14.61 9.29 -10.55
C GLU A 72 -14.87 7.90 -11.15
N GLU A 73 -14.12 7.52 -12.17
CA GLU A 73 -14.19 6.19 -12.76
C GLU A 73 -13.82 5.08 -11.78
N PHE A 74 -13.00 5.30 -10.75
CA PHE A 74 -12.56 4.25 -9.82
C PHE A 74 -13.47 4.09 -8.59
N GLU A 75 -14.61 4.79 -8.56
CA GLU A 75 -15.56 4.73 -7.45
C GLU A 75 -15.97 3.28 -7.14
N GLY A 76 -15.91 2.90 -5.87
CA GLY A 76 -16.21 1.56 -5.37
C GLY A 76 -15.08 0.53 -5.53
N GLY A 77 -14.27 0.62 -6.58
CA GLY A 77 -13.29 -0.40 -6.96
C GLY A 77 -11.84 -0.15 -6.50
N ALA A 78 -11.50 1.09 -6.17
CA ALA A 78 -10.15 1.54 -5.82
C ALA A 78 -9.44 0.67 -4.76
N HIS A 79 -8.26 0.14 -5.09
CA HIS A 79 -7.47 -0.69 -4.18
C HIS A 79 -5.95 -0.44 -4.25
N GLY A 80 -5.22 -1.12 -5.14
CA GLY A 80 -3.78 -0.97 -5.28
C GLY A 80 -3.43 0.42 -5.78
N PHE A 81 -2.36 1.01 -5.24
CA PHE A 81 -1.95 2.37 -5.57
C PHE A 81 -0.43 2.46 -5.46
N TYR A 82 0.23 2.63 -6.60
CA TYR A 82 1.67 2.59 -6.70
C TYR A 82 2.17 3.74 -7.56
N LEU A 83 3.12 4.52 -7.05
CA LEU A 83 3.82 5.55 -7.81
C LEU A 83 5.13 4.98 -8.35
N HIS A 84 5.34 5.11 -9.66
CA HIS A 84 6.57 4.70 -10.31
C HIS A 84 7.20 5.85 -11.07
N LYS A 85 8.53 5.97 -10.95
CA LYS A 85 9.33 6.89 -11.75
C LYS A 85 9.98 6.12 -12.90
N GLU A 86 9.64 6.52 -14.12
CA GLU A 86 10.17 5.96 -15.35
C GLU A 86 10.70 7.06 -16.28
N ALA A 87 11.19 6.69 -17.46
CA ALA A 87 11.62 7.64 -18.46
C ALA A 87 10.45 8.50 -18.93
N GLY A 88 10.40 9.76 -18.48
CA GLY A 88 9.33 10.71 -18.84
C GLY A 88 8.64 11.36 -17.64
N GLY A 89 8.82 10.82 -16.44
CA GLY A 89 8.27 11.41 -15.22
C GLY A 89 7.77 10.36 -14.22
N GLU A 90 6.89 10.81 -13.35
CA GLU A 90 6.20 9.99 -12.36
C GLU A 90 4.78 9.65 -12.84
N PHE A 91 4.38 8.40 -12.64
CA PHE A 91 3.11 7.86 -13.06
C PHE A 91 2.48 7.05 -11.93
N LEU A 92 1.16 7.01 -11.90
CA LEU A 92 0.41 6.20 -10.94
C LEU A 92 -0.11 4.95 -11.62
N TYR A 93 0.06 3.81 -10.97
CA TYR A 93 -0.51 2.53 -11.34
C TYR A 93 -1.52 2.17 -10.27
N VAL A 94 -2.76 1.92 -10.69
CA VAL A 94 -3.88 1.68 -9.78
C VAL A 94 -4.55 0.36 -10.11
N THR A 95 -5.06 -0.36 -9.11
CA THR A 95 -5.93 -1.52 -9.35
C THR A 95 -7.36 -1.22 -8.95
N ASP A 96 -8.28 -1.72 -9.77
CA ASP A 96 -9.72 -1.65 -9.55
C ASP A 96 -10.24 -3.09 -9.37
N THR A 97 -10.62 -3.41 -8.14
CA THR A 97 -11.05 -4.74 -7.73
C THR A 97 -12.46 -5.08 -8.20
N ASP A 98 -13.33 -4.08 -8.39
CA ASP A 98 -14.69 -4.31 -8.88
C ASP A 98 -14.68 -4.62 -10.39
N LYS A 99 -13.80 -3.94 -11.13
CA LYS A 99 -13.67 -4.12 -12.59
C LYS A 99 -12.67 -5.18 -13.00
N GLY A 100 -11.79 -5.62 -12.10
CA GLY A 100 -10.75 -6.60 -12.41
C GLY A 100 -9.69 -6.05 -13.37
N ILE A 101 -9.21 -4.83 -13.12
CA ILE A 101 -8.23 -4.16 -14.00
C ILE A 101 -7.09 -3.49 -13.21
N MET A 102 -5.97 -3.29 -13.88
CA MET A 102 -4.93 -2.35 -13.51
C MET A 102 -4.88 -1.22 -14.55
N VAL A 103 -4.76 0.03 -14.10
CA VAL A 103 -4.67 1.20 -14.97
C VAL A 103 -3.42 2.00 -14.63
N LYS A 104 -2.63 2.36 -15.63
CA LYS A 104 -1.56 3.36 -15.55
C LYS A 104 -2.11 4.72 -15.92
N THR A 105 -1.78 5.73 -15.13
CA THR A 105 -2.23 7.11 -15.32
C THR A 105 -1.08 8.10 -15.13
N THR A 106 -1.23 9.30 -15.70
CA THR A 106 -0.46 10.47 -15.25
C THR A 106 -0.90 10.90 -13.85
N LEU A 107 -0.11 11.73 -13.17
CA LEU A 107 -0.48 12.26 -11.85
C LEU A 107 -1.79 13.11 -11.85
N THR A 108 -2.27 13.50 -13.04
CA THR A 108 -3.53 14.24 -13.22
C THR A 108 -4.68 13.37 -13.74
N GLY A 109 -4.51 12.04 -13.78
CA GLY A 109 -5.57 11.10 -14.14
C GLY A 109 -5.75 10.85 -15.63
N GLU A 110 -4.80 11.21 -16.49
CA GLU A 110 -4.85 10.80 -17.90
C GLU A 110 -4.49 9.31 -18.01
N HIS A 111 -5.35 8.51 -18.64
CA HIS A 111 -5.16 7.07 -18.82
C HIS A 111 -4.12 6.77 -19.90
N LEU A 112 -3.17 5.90 -19.58
CA LEU A 112 -2.06 5.56 -20.48
C LEU A 112 -2.03 4.08 -20.86
N LEU A 113 -2.45 3.20 -19.96
CA LEU A 113 -2.49 1.74 -20.17
C LEU A 113 -3.56 1.12 -19.28
N THR A 114 -4.26 0.12 -19.79
CA THR A 114 -5.17 -0.73 -19.01
C THR A 114 -4.83 -2.18 -19.26
N ILE A 115 -4.65 -2.95 -18.17
CA ILE A 115 -4.49 -4.40 -18.20
C ILE A 115 -5.68 -5.02 -17.48
N GLY A 116 -6.41 -5.89 -18.17
CA GLY A 116 -7.54 -6.64 -17.61
C GLY A 116 -7.18 -8.09 -17.28
N THR A 117 -8.22 -8.91 -17.11
CA THR A 117 -8.08 -10.36 -16.91
C THR A 117 -7.20 -11.00 -18.00
N PRO A 118 -6.12 -11.70 -17.63
CA PRO A 118 -5.29 -12.41 -18.59
C PRO A 118 -6.04 -13.58 -19.24
N ASP A 119 -5.71 -13.89 -20.48
CA ASP A 119 -6.30 -15.01 -21.24
C ASP A 119 -5.71 -16.36 -20.79
N LEU A 120 -6.10 -16.79 -19.59
CA LEU A 120 -5.68 -18.03 -18.94
C LEU A 120 -6.93 -18.80 -18.48
N PRO A 121 -7.63 -19.51 -19.39
CA PRO A 121 -8.92 -20.17 -19.10
C PRO A 121 -8.81 -21.28 -18.04
N GLU A 122 -7.61 -21.82 -17.82
CA GLU A 122 -7.33 -22.76 -16.74
C GLU A 122 -7.34 -22.11 -15.36
N ILE A 123 -7.18 -20.78 -15.28
CA ILE A 123 -7.21 -19.98 -14.04
C ILE A 123 -8.53 -19.22 -13.93
N TYR A 124 -8.98 -18.58 -15.01
CA TYR A 124 -10.09 -17.64 -15.03
C TYR A 124 -11.27 -18.10 -15.86
N ASP A 125 -12.48 -17.86 -15.37
CA ASP A 125 -13.72 -18.12 -16.09
C ASP A 125 -14.88 -17.25 -15.56
N ALA A 126 -16.12 -17.71 -15.78
CA ALA A 126 -17.32 -17.01 -15.33
C ALA A 126 -17.40 -16.90 -13.79
N GLU A 127 -16.80 -17.80 -13.04
CA GLU A 127 -16.84 -17.89 -11.58
C GLU A 127 -15.50 -17.50 -10.94
N ARG A 128 -14.39 -17.88 -11.57
CA ARG A 128 -13.02 -17.59 -11.13
C ARG A 128 -12.56 -16.27 -11.74
N LYS A 129 -12.67 -15.19 -10.97
CA LYS A 129 -12.34 -13.82 -11.42
C LYS A 129 -10.91 -13.45 -11.07
N PHE A 130 -10.35 -12.58 -11.92
CA PHE A 130 -9.16 -11.79 -11.65
C PHE A 130 -9.58 -10.57 -10.84
N VAL A 131 -9.03 -10.42 -9.64
CA VAL A 131 -9.35 -9.36 -8.69
C VAL A 131 -8.02 -8.81 -8.15
N PRO A 132 -7.37 -7.90 -8.90
CA PRO A 132 -6.03 -7.45 -8.62
C PRO A 132 -5.98 -6.53 -7.40
N THR A 133 -5.05 -6.79 -6.49
CA THR A 133 -4.92 -6.04 -5.23
C THR A 133 -3.79 -5.03 -5.24
N ASP A 134 -2.73 -5.27 -6.01
CA ASP A 134 -1.56 -4.39 -6.05
C ASP A 134 -0.73 -4.59 -7.32
N VAL A 135 0.19 -3.65 -7.56
CA VAL A 135 1.02 -3.58 -8.76
C VAL A 135 2.42 -3.09 -8.43
N ALA A 136 3.43 -3.65 -9.10
CA ALA A 136 4.81 -3.20 -9.04
C ALA A 136 5.40 -3.06 -10.45
N VAL A 137 6.37 -2.17 -10.62
CA VAL A 137 7.07 -1.98 -11.90
C VAL A 137 8.58 -2.12 -11.67
N ALA A 138 9.22 -3.00 -12.45
CA ALA A 138 10.66 -3.21 -12.39
C ALA A 138 11.42 -2.14 -13.20
N PRO A 139 12.75 -1.97 -12.98
CA PRO A 139 13.56 -0.99 -13.71
C PRO A 139 13.56 -1.14 -15.24
N ASN A 140 13.26 -2.34 -15.76
CA ASN A 140 13.12 -2.59 -17.20
C ASN A 140 11.71 -2.23 -17.75
N GLY A 141 10.81 -1.75 -16.90
CA GLY A 141 9.43 -1.43 -17.22
C GLY A 141 8.46 -2.62 -17.15
N ASP A 142 8.92 -3.82 -16.78
CA ASP A 142 8.01 -4.95 -16.59
C ASP A 142 7.05 -4.68 -15.42
N ILE A 143 5.79 -5.04 -15.63
CA ILE A 143 4.69 -4.79 -14.69
C ILE A 143 4.31 -6.12 -14.05
N TYR A 144 4.21 -6.12 -12.72
CA TYR A 144 3.80 -7.27 -11.92
C TYR A 144 2.50 -6.94 -11.23
N ILE A 145 1.47 -7.77 -11.40
CA ILE A 145 0.16 -7.57 -10.78
C ILE A 145 -0.14 -8.76 -9.89
N SER A 146 -0.50 -8.49 -8.64
CA SER A 146 -0.93 -9.52 -7.69
C SER A 146 -2.45 -9.69 -7.73
N ASP A 147 -2.91 -10.90 -8.07
CA ASP A 147 -4.31 -11.31 -8.05
C ASP A 147 -4.74 -11.73 -6.63
N GLY A 148 -4.66 -10.78 -5.70
CA GLY A 148 -4.76 -11.03 -4.26
C GLY A 148 -6.13 -11.49 -3.78
N TYR A 149 -7.20 -10.98 -4.39
CA TYR A 149 -8.59 -11.32 -4.04
C TYR A 149 -9.24 -12.30 -5.02
N GLY A 150 -8.58 -12.58 -6.14
CA GLY A 150 -9.04 -13.57 -7.10
C GLY A 150 -8.41 -14.94 -6.82
N GLN A 151 -7.59 -15.41 -7.76
CA GLN A 151 -7.09 -16.77 -7.79
C GLN A 151 -5.72 -16.96 -7.13
N SER A 152 -5.18 -15.93 -6.46
CA SER A 152 -3.90 -15.97 -5.73
C SER A 152 -2.68 -16.20 -6.62
N TRP A 153 -2.67 -15.57 -7.81
CA TRP A 153 -1.54 -15.60 -8.74
C TRP A 153 -0.81 -14.25 -8.77
N VAL A 154 0.43 -14.28 -9.26
CA VAL A 154 1.16 -13.09 -9.70
C VAL A 154 1.35 -13.20 -11.20
N HIS A 155 1.03 -12.12 -11.92
CA HIS A 155 1.19 -12.03 -13.37
C HIS A 155 2.25 -11.01 -13.72
N GLN A 156 3.09 -11.32 -14.70
CA GLN A 156 4.08 -10.41 -15.25
C GLN A 156 3.71 -10.03 -16.69
N TYR A 157 3.82 -8.76 -16.99
CA TYR A 157 3.64 -8.15 -18.29
C TYR A 157 4.87 -7.32 -18.65
N ASN A 158 5.10 -7.08 -19.94
CA ASN A 158 6.10 -6.11 -20.37
C ASN A 158 5.58 -4.66 -20.18
N ALA A 159 6.42 -3.67 -20.47
CA ALA A 159 6.06 -2.25 -20.37
C ALA A 159 4.92 -1.79 -21.30
N LEU A 160 4.58 -2.58 -22.33
CA LEU A 160 3.48 -2.32 -23.26
C LEU A 160 2.16 -2.99 -22.80
N GLY A 161 2.20 -3.78 -21.73
CA GLY A 161 1.06 -4.54 -21.22
C GLY A 161 0.88 -5.92 -21.87
N ASP A 162 1.84 -6.41 -22.65
CA ASP A 162 1.77 -7.78 -23.18
C ASP A 162 2.13 -8.79 -22.09
N TYR A 163 1.33 -9.85 -21.98
CA TYR A 163 1.53 -10.92 -21.00
C TYR A 163 2.85 -11.67 -21.23
N ILE A 164 3.60 -11.91 -20.15
CA ILE A 164 4.84 -12.69 -20.17
C ILE A 164 4.65 -14.06 -19.50
N ARG A 165 4.22 -14.09 -18.23
CA ARG A 165 4.09 -15.32 -17.43
C ARG A 165 3.27 -15.11 -16.16
N SER A 166 2.95 -16.22 -15.51
CA SER A 166 2.32 -16.26 -14.18
C SER A 166 2.99 -17.30 -13.29
N TRP A 167 2.98 -17.05 -11.99
CA TRP A 167 3.33 -18.03 -10.96
C TRP A 167 2.49 -17.78 -9.70
N GLY A 168 2.50 -18.74 -8.76
CA GLY A 168 1.62 -18.68 -7.61
C GLY A 168 0.55 -19.76 -7.66
N GLY A 169 -0.66 -19.34 -7.35
CA GLY A 169 -1.81 -20.21 -7.10
C GLY A 169 -2.04 -20.41 -5.61
N LYS A 170 -3.28 -20.76 -5.29
CA LYS A 170 -3.75 -20.88 -3.91
C LYS A 170 -2.98 -21.95 -3.13
N GLY A 171 -2.44 -21.59 -1.96
CA GLY A 171 -1.80 -22.54 -1.05
C GLY A 171 -0.89 -21.87 -0.01
N SER A 172 -0.15 -22.71 0.73
CA SER A 172 0.74 -22.29 1.82
C SER A 172 2.19 -22.73 1.60
N GLU A 173 2.49 -23.46 0.53
CA GLU A 173 3.85 -23.87 0.21
C GLU A 173 4.68 -22.70 -0.35
N SER A 174 6.00 -22.91 -0.48
CA SER A 174 6.88 -21.92 -1.11
C SER A 174 6.47 -21.70 -2.57
N GLY A 175 6.28 -20.44 -2.96
CA GLY A 175 5.80 -20.08 -4.29
C GLY A 175 4.28 -20.20 -4.49
N GLN A 176 3.51 -20.60 -3.47
CA GLN A 176 2.04 -20.50 -3.45
C GLN A 176 1.59 -19.38 -2.51
N PHE A 177 0.36 -18.90 -2.68
CA PHE A 177 -0.16 -17.78 -1.89
C PHE A 177 -1.56 -18.06 -1.35
N ALA A 178 -1.89 -17.53 -0.18
CA ALA A 178 -3.27 -17.51 0.31
C ALA A 178 -3.99 -16.22 -0.08
N CYS A 179 -3.24 -15.10 -0.11
CA CYS A 179 -3.69 -13.80 -0.58
C CYS A 179 -2.45 -12.96 -0.87
N PRO A 180 -1.89 -12.97 -2.10
CA PRO A 180 -0.78 -12.11 -2.48
C PRO A 180 -1.30 -10.66 -2.58
N HIS A 181 -1.33 -9.97 -1.45
CA HIS A 181 -2.05 -8.72 -1.31
C HIS A 181 -1.28 -7.52 -1.85
N GLY A 182 -0.01 -7.39 -1.45
CA GLY A 182 0.88 -6.33 -1.88
C GLY A 182 2.09 -6.88 -2.62
N ILE A 183 2.63 -6.08 -3.53
CA ILE A 183 3.78 -6.46 -4.35
C ILE A 183 4.68 -5.26 -4.61
N SER A 184 5.99 -5.41 -4.47
CA SER A 184 6.92 -4.32 -4.76
C SER A 184 8.31 -4.84 -5.15
N VAL A 185 9.05 -4.02 -5.90
CA VAL A 185 10.43 -4.33 -6.29
C VAL A 185 11.39 -3.66 -5.31
N ASP A 186 12.16 -4.46 -4.59
CA ASP A 186 13.23 -4.01 -3.71
C ASP A 186 14.52 -3.83 -4.50
N LEU A 187 15.04 -2.60 -4.48
CA LEU A 187 16.29 -2.19 -5.14
C LEU A 187 17.40 -1.86 -4.12
N ARG A 188 17.20 -2.09 -2.82
CA ARG A 188 18.16 -1.75 -1.76
C ARG A 188 19.40 -2.64 -1.75
N ARG A 189 19.36 -3.77 -2.47
CA ARG A 189 20.42 -4.77 -2.58
C ARG A 189 21.01 -4.79 -4.00
N GLY A 190 22.01 -5.64 -4.23
CA GLY A 190 22.70 -5.71 -5.52
C GLY A 190 21.79 -6.13 -6.67
N GLU A 191 21.05 -7.24 -6.51
CA GLU A 191 20.08 -7.72 -7.50
C GLU A 191 18.66 -7.31 -7.10
N PRO A 192 17.84 -6.77 -8.02
CA PRO A 192 16.43 -6.50 -7.77
C PRO A 192 15.67 -7.77 -7.34
N GLU A 193 14.84 -7.62 -6.32
CA GLU A 193 14.01 -8.70 -5.78
C GLU A 193 12.54 -8.26 -5.73
N LEU A 194 11.62 -9.18 -6.02
CA LEU A 194 10.19 -8.94 -5.91
C LEU A 194 9.69 -9.45 -4.56
N TYR A 195 9.14 -8.56 -3.75
CA TYR A 195 8.55 -8.88 -2.45
C TYR A 195 7.04 -8.97 -2.62
N VAL A 196 6.45 -10.05 -2.12
CA VAL A 196 5.01 -10.30 -2.15
C VAL A 196 4.51 -10.49 -0.72
N ALA A 197 3.58 -9.65 -0.30
CA ALA A 197 2.88 -9.80 0.97
C ALA A 197 1.83 -10.90 0.81
N ASP A 198 2.17 -12.12 1.23
CA ASP A 198 1.26 -13.25 1.27
C ASP A 198 0.40 -13.16 2.54
N ARG A 199 -0.47 -12.14 2.54
CA ARG A 199 -1.18 -11.64 3.71
C ARG A 199 -2.01 -12.72 4.40
N GLY A 200 -2.63 -13.61 3.62
CA GLY A 200 -3.44 -14.71 4.15
C GLY A 200 -2.63 -15.79 4.87
N ASN A 201 -1.33 -15.90 4.56
CA ASN A 201 -0.39 -16.80 5.23
C ASN A 201 0.50 -16.05 6.25
N HIS A 202 0.23 -14.78 6.54
CA HIS A 202 0.95 -14.00 7.56
C HIS A 202 2.48 -13.95 7.32
N ARG A 203 2.90 -13.85 6.05
CA ARG A 203 4.31 -13.91 5.65
C ARG A 203 4.62 -13.02 4.46
N ILE A 204 5.91 -12.79 4.23
CA ILE A 204 6.43 -12.18 3.01
C ILE A 204 7.24 -13.22 2.26
N GLN A 205 6.97 -13.36 0.96
CA GLN A 205 7.75 -14.19 0.05
C GLN A 205 8.54 -13.32 -0.91
N VAL A 206 9.77 -13.72 -1.20
CA VAL A 206 10.70 -12.98 -2.07
C VAL A 206 11.06 -13.83 -3.27
N PHE A 207 10.99 -13.21 -4.45
CA PHE A 207 11.26 -13.81 -5.75
C PHE A 207 12.32 -13.00 -6.49
N SER A 208 12.95 -13.60 -7.49
CA SER A 208 13.63 -12.86 -8.55
C SER A 208 12.61 -12.26 -9.52
N LEU A 209 13.06 -11.31 -10.35
CA LEU A 209 12.20 -10.66 -11.35
C LEU A 209 11.68 -11.61 -12.45
N ASP A 210 12.27 -12.80 -12.62
CA ASP A 210 11.79 -13.86 -13.51
C ASP A 210 10.86 -14.87 -12.82
N GLY A 211 10.43 -14.59 -11.58
CA GLY A 211 9.43 -15.36 -10.85
C GLY A 211 9.96 -16.57 -10.09
N GLN A 212 11.28 -16.73 -9.94
CA GLN A 212 11.84 -17.83 -9.14
C GLN A 212 11.79 -17.50 -7.65
N PHE A 213 11.26 -18.43 -6.85
CA PHE A 213 11.23 -18.28 -5.39
C PHE A 213 12.65 -18.24 -4.82
N LYS A 214 12.91 -17.28 -3.91
CA LYS A 214 14.20 -17.11 -3.24
C LYS A 214 14.13 -17.45 -1.76
N ARG A 215 13.18 -16.86 -1.04
CA ARG A 215 13.02 -17.04 0.41
C ARG A 215 11.63 -16.62 0.90
N THR A 216 11.32 -17.00 2.13
CA THR A 216 10.15 -16.53 2.89
C THR A 216 10.60 -16.10 4.29
N PHE A 217 9.87 -15.19 4.90
CA PHE A 217 10.00 -14.85 6.32
C PHE A 217 8.64 -14.42 6.89
N ASP A 218 8.41 -14.75 8.16
CA ASP A 218 7.11 -14.67 8.86
C ASP A 218 7.26 -14.15 10.31
N HIS A 219 8.44 -13.63 10.66
CA HIS A 219 8.69 -13.02 11.97
C HIS A 219 8.29 -11.55 11.99
N ASP A 220 7.92 -11.06 13.18
CA ASP A 220 7.65 -9.63 13.45
C ASP A 220 6.63 -8.99 12.49
N MET A 221 5.63 -9.76 12.06
CA MET A 221 4.51 -9.30 11.25
C MET A 221 3.24 -10.07 11.60
N ASP A 222 2.08 -9.47 11.33
CA ASP A 222 0.79 -10.16 11.41
C ASP A 222 0.20 -10.32 10.00
N MET A 223 -0.35 -9.28 9.39
CA MET A 223 -0.96 -9.30 8.05
C MET A 223 -0.35 -8.19 7.18
N PRO A 224 0.81 -8.41 6.54
CA PRO A 224 1.45 -7.41 5.69
C PRO A 224 0.53 -7.01 4.52
N CYS A 225 0.41 -5.70 4.25
CA CYS A 225 -0.48 -5.17 3.22
C CYS A 225 0.24 -4.74 1.94
N SER A 226 0.98 -3.63 1.99
CA SER A 226 1.71 -2.99 0.88
C SER A 226 3.13 -2.66 1.35
N PHE A 227 4.03 -2.32 0.43
CA PHE A 227 5.43 -2.01 0.77
C PHE A 227 5.80 -0.62 0.28
N TYR A 228 6.54 0.12 1.11
CA TYR A 228 7.19 1.36 0.74
C TYR A 228 8.66 1.31 1.12
N PHE A 229 9.54 1.53 0.15
CA PHE A 229 10.98 1.53 0.38
C PHE A 229 11.50 2.96 0.47
N TYR A 230 12.21 3.27 1.54
CA TYR A 230 12.86 4.57 1.73
C TYR A 230 14.28 4.36 2.25
N LYS A 231 15.28 4.74 1.43
CA LYS A 231 16.71 4.45 1.71
C LYS A 231 16.89 2.94 1.96
N ASP A 232 17.54 2.56 3.07
CA ASP A 232 17.80 1.17 3.44
C ASP A 232 16.62 0.53 4.21
N GLU A 233 15.47 1.20 4.33
CA GLU A 233 14.34 0.78 5.16
C GLU A 233 13.15 0.34 4.29
N MET A 234 12.43 -0.67 4.75
CA MET A 234 11.15 -1.13 4.19
C MET A 234 10.06 -0.87 5.22
N TYR A 235 9.10 -0.06 4.85
CA TYR A 235 7.90 0.21 5.62
C TYR A 235 6.76 -0.61 5.04
N PHE A 236 5.98 -1.26 5.89
CA PHE A 236 4.76 -1.92 5.46
C PHE A 236 3.66 -1.76 6.50
N PRO A 237 2.42 -1.47 6.07
CA PRO A 237 1.27 -1.55 6.94
C PRO A 237 1.05 -3.02 7.27
N ASP A 238 0.86 -3.27 8.56
CA ASP A 238 0.56 -4.59 9.09
C ASP A 238 -0.86 -4.50 9.66
N LEU A 239 -1.80 -5.12 8.95
CA LEU A 239 -3.23 -4.82 9.04
C LEU A 239 -3.78 -4.94 10.46
N PHE A 240 -3.19 -5.81 11.29
CA PHE A 240 -3.47 -5.91 12.71
C PHE A 240 -2.75 -4.82 13.51
N SER A 241 -3.00 -3.59 13.07
CA SER A 241 -2.94 -2.38 13.88
C SER A 241 -1.53 -1.84 14.15
N ARG A 242 -0.61 -1.95 13.19
CA ARG A 242 0.71 -1.28 13.24
C ARG A 242 1.30 -1.00 11.87
N VAL A 243 2.30 -0.12 11.83
CA VAL A 243 3.26 -0.07 10.71
C VAL A 243 4.53 -0.76 11.17
N THR A 244 5.08 -1.63 10.33
CA THR A 244 6.33 -2.33 10.61
C THR A 244 7.44 -1.79 9.71
N VAL A 245 8.62 -1.59 10.29
CA VAL A 245 9.80 -1.07 9.62
C VAL A 245 10.92 -2.10 9.72
N PHE A 246 11.38 -2.59 8.58
CA PHE A 246 12.50 -3.53 8.47
C PHE A 246 13.71 -2.88 7.82
N ASP A 247 14.91 -3.35 8.18
CA ASP A 247 16.13 -2.97 7.48
C ASP A 247 16.27 -3.70 6.13
N LYS A 248 17.33 -3.37 5.39
CA LYS A 248 17.64 -4.03 4.12
C LYS A 248 18.00 -5.51 4.24
N HIS A 249 18.12 -6.06 5.44
CA HIS A 249 18.38 -7.48 5.70
C HIS A 249 17.13 -8.21 6.22
N ASP A 250 15.94 -7.62 6.07
CA ASP A 250 14.65 -8.18 6.49
C ASP A 250 14.54 -8.35 8.02
N ARG A 251 15.24 -7.50 8.79
CA ARG A 251 15.22 -7.51 10.25
C ARG A 251 14.40 -6.35 10.79
N LEU A 252 13.61 -6.60 11.84
CA LEU A 252 12.83 -5.59 12.52
C LEU A 252 13.70 -4.42 13.02
N ILE A 253 13.29 -3.21 12.64
CA ILE A 253 13.78 -1.96 13.23
C ILE A 253 12.78 -1.42 14.25
N ALA A 254 11.49 -1.33 13.87
CA ALA A 254 10.46 -0.74 14.72
C ALA A 254 9.04 -1.18 14.33
N HIS A 255 8.15 -1.18 15.32
CA HIS A 255 6.70 -1.08 15.09
C HIS A 255 6.23 0.32 15.49
N LEU A 256 5.48 0.97 14.59
CA LEU A 256 4.94 2.31 14.80
C LEU A 256 3.44 2.20 15.08
N GLY A 257 2.98 2.93 16.11
CA GLY A 257 1.55 3.09 16.41
C GLY A 257 0.80 1.82 16.83
N GLU A 258 1.50 0.77 17.30
CA GLU A 258 0.89 -0.55 17.55
C GLU A 258 -0.28 -0.53 18.55
N ASP A 259 -1.43 -1.09 18.17
CA ASP A 259 -2.58 -1.33 19.03
C ASP A 259 -3.13 -2.75 18.91
N ARG A 260 -2.52 -3.69 19.65
CA ARG A 260 -2.87 -5.12 19.59
C ARG A 260 -4.33 -5.46 19.95
N GLN A 261 -5.08 -4.51 20.51
CA GLN A 261 -6.47 -4.73 20.91
C GLN A 261 -7.48 -4.34 19.84
N ALA A 262 -7.11 -3.49 18.86
CA ALA A 262 -8.05 -2.90 17.92
C ALA A 262 -8.77 -3.95 17.06
N LYS A 263 -8.03 -4.92 16.51
CA LYS A 263 -8.61 -6.02 15.70
C LYS A 263 -9.62 -6.90 16.47
N SER A 264 -9.58 -6.89 17.79
CA SER A 264 -10.46 -7.70 18.65
C SER A 264 -11.68 -6.94 19.15
N GLN A 265 -11.79 -5.64 18.85
CA GLN A 265 -12.97 -4.87 19.18
C GLN A 265 -14.13 -5.18 18.21
N GLU A 266 -15.35 -5.09 18.72
CA GLU A 266 -16.55 -5.16 17.90
C GLU A 266 -16.59 -3.99 16.91
N GLY A 267 -16.97 -4.28 15.66
CA GLY A 267 -17.04 -3.28 14.59
C GLY A 267 -15.75 -3.06 13.81
N TRP A 268 -14.64 -3.75 14.14
CA TRP A 268 -13.39 -3.64 13.38
C TRP A 268 -13.61 -4.01 11.89
N PRO A 269 -13.08 -3.23 10.92
CA PRO A 269 -12.15 -2.10 11.09
C PRO A 269 -12.81 -0.74 11.43
N ASN A 270 -14.13 -0.62 11.26
CA ASN A 270 -14.90 0.62 11.44
C ASN A 270 -15.31 0.84 12.90
N LEU A 271 -14.31 0.92 13.77
CA LEU A 271 -14.51 1.11 15.21
C LEU A 271 -15.24 2.43 15.52
N ASP A 272 -15.91 2.45 16.67
CA ASP A 272 -16.49 3.68 17.22
C ASP A 272 -15.42 4.78 17.31
N LYS A 273 -15.80 6.02 16.99
CA LYS A 273 -14.86 7.15 16.95
C LYS A 273 -14.18 7.40 18.31
N ALA A 274 -14.84 7.06 19.41
CA ALA A 274 -14.27 7.17 20.76
C ALA A 274 -13.17 6.14 21.06
N TYR A 275 -13.04 5.07 20.27
CA TYR A 275 -11.97 4.10 20.43
C TYR A 275 -10.61 4.62 19.96
N TYR A 276 -10.60 5.39 18.86
CA TYR A 276 -9.36 5.80 18.23
C TYR A 276 -8.51 6.69 19.14
N ARG A 277 -7.22 6.39 19.17
CA ARG A 277 -6.20 7.18 19.86
C ARG A 277 -5.24 7.72 18.82
N ALA A 278 -4.91 9.00 18.90
CA ALA A 278 -4.11 9.68 17.89
C ALA A 278 -2.80 8.95 17.56
N ASN A 279 -2.09 8.40 18.56
CA ASN A 279 -0.83 7.68 18.39
C ASN A 279 -0.95 6.16 18.19
N LYS A 280 -2.15 5.68 17.84
CA LYS A 280 -2.45 4.27 17.65
C LYS A 280 -3.18 4.04 16.33
N PHE A 281 -2.77 3.01 15.61
CA PHE A 281 -3.43 2.53 14.40
C PHE A 281 -4.43 1.43 14.74
N SER A 282 -5.45 1.27 13.91
CA SER A 282 -6.50 0.25 13.97
C SER A 282 -6.37 -0.71 12.79
N SER A 283 -6.28 -0.18 11.57
CA SER A 283 -6.24 -0.95 10.32
C SER A 283 -5.38 -0.26 9.25
N PRO A 284 -4.08 0.00 9.51
CA PRO A 284 -3.21 0.67 8.54
C PRO A 284 -3.11 -0.19 7.26
N HIS A 285 -3.22 0.44 6.09
CA HIS A 285 -3.34 -0.25 4.80
C HIS A 285 -2.52 0.37 3.67
N GLY A 286 -2.42 1.70 3.64
CA GLY A 286 -1.54 2.43 2.73
C GLY A 286 -0.45 3.19 3.51
N ILE A 287 0.73 3.30 2.93
CA ILE A 287 1.85 4.03 3.53
C ILE A 287 2.75 4.66 2.46
N CYS A 288 3.25 5.86 2.75
CA CYS A 288 4.38 6.45 2.03
C CYS A 288 5.31 7.21 2.97
N VAL A 289 6.52 7.52 2.48
CA VAL A 289 7.54 8.28 3.23
C VAL A 289 8.03 9.44 2.34
N ASP A 290 7.92 10.67 2.84
CA ASP A 290 8.26 11.86 2.06
C ASP A 290 9.77 12.10 1.96
N SER A 291 10.17 13.15 1.22
CA SER A 291 11.58 13.51 1.02
C SER A 291 12.33 13.80 2.34
N HIS A 292 11.60 14.18 3.40
CA HIS A 292 12.12 14.48 4.72
C HIS A 292 12.18 13.27 5.66
N GLY A 293 11.64 12.12 5.23
CA GLY A 293 11.55 10.92 6.05
C GLY A 293 10.36 10.89 7.00
N ASP A 294 9.37 11.77 6.81
CA ASP A 294 8.10 11.71 7.53
C ASP A 294 7.24 10.59 6.93
N VAL A 295 6.56 9.82 7.79
CA VAL A 295 5.75 8.67 7.38
C VAL A 295 4.28 9.06 7.36
N TYR A 296 3.55 8.66 6.32
CA TYR A 296 2.15 8.96 6.13
C TYR A 296 1.37 7.66 6.01
N VAL A 297 0.31 7.51 6.79
CA VAL A 297 -0.42 6.25 6.92
C VAL A 297 -1.90 6.49 6.62
N ALA A 298 -2.44 5.69 5.71
CA ALA A 298 -3.86 5.59 5.43
C ALA A 298 -4.43 4.30 6.02
N GLU A 299 -5.48 4.43 6.83
CA GLU A 299 -6.14 3.28 7.47
C GLU A 299 -7.37 2.84 6.69
N TRP A 300 -7.53 1.53 6.49
CA TRP A 300 -8.68 0.93 5.85
C TRP A 300 -9.90 1.00 6.78
N ILE A 301 -10.58 2.15 6.76
CA ILE A 301 -11.85 2.43 7.44
C ILE A 301 -12.78 3.18 6.49
N SER A 302 -14.10 3.05 6.68
CA SER A 302 -15.11 3.46 5.71
C SER A 302 -15.16 4.96 5.38
N ASP A 303 -14.63 5.81 6.26
CA ASP A 303 -14.62 7.27 6.12
C ASP A 303 -13.20 7.87 6.13
N GLY A 304 -12.18 7.02 6.01
CA GLY A 304 -10.77 7.40 5.97
C GLY A 304 -10.19 7.90 7.30
N ARG A 305 -8.94 7.53 7.58
CA ARG A 305 -8.12 8.16 8.63
C ARG A 305 -6.69 8.27 8.16
N LEU A 306 -6.20 9.51 8.06
CA LEU A 306 -4.85 9.84 7.62
C LEU A 306 -4.03 10.40 8.77
N THR A 307 -2.89 9.76 9.02
CA THR A 307 -1.96 10.15 10.09
C THR A 307 -0.59 10.42 9.50
N LYS A 308 -0.02 11.57 9.86
CA LYS A 308 1.39 11.88 9.61
C LYS A 308 2.21 11.59 10.86
N LEU A 309 3.36 10.96 10.68
CA LEU A 309 4.38 10.71 11.68
C LEU A 309 5.62 11.53 11.27
N ALA A 310 5.82 12.68 11.92
CA ALA A 310 6.93 13.57 11.61
C ALA A 310 8.22 13.08 12.31
N ARG A 311 9.29 12.85 11.54
CA ARG A 311 10.55 12.30 12.06
C ARG A 311 11.22 13.32 12.98
N ARG A 312 11.72 12.86 14.12
CA ARG A 312 12.42 13.67 15.14
C ARG A 312 13.92 13.42 15.15
#